data_AF-A0A123VC94-F1
#
_entry.id   AF-A0A123VC94-F1
#
_cell.length_a   1.000
_cell.length_b   1.000
_cell.length_c   1.000
_cell.angle_alpha   90.00
_cell.angle_beta   90.00
_cell.angle_gamma   90.00
#
_symmetry.space_group_name_H-M   'P 1'
#
loop_
_entity.id
_entity.type
_entity.pdbx_description
1 polymer ?
#
loop_
_entity_poly.entity_id
_entity_poly.type
_entity_poly.pdbx_seq_one_letter_code
_entity_poly.pdbx_strand_id
1 'polypeptide(L)' 'MGYNYNGRLRSSEIFLQEDGTARMIRRAETPEDYFATIYGFEFDR' A
#
# COMPACT_ATOMS: atom_id res chain seq x y z
N MET A 1 -7.08 -5.15 -11.37
CA MET A 1 -6.93 -5.94 -10.12
C MET A 1 -5.46 -5.98 -9.74
N GLY A 2 -5.05 -5.22 -8.73
CA GLY A 2 -3.67 -5.23 -8.23
C GLY A 2 -3.50 -6.36 -7.21
N TYR A 3 -2.62 -7.30 -7.51
CA TYR A 3 -2.24 -8.39 -6.61
C TYR A 3 -0.78 -8.21 -6.18
N ASN A 4 -0.45 -8.66 -4.97
CA ASN A 4 0.90 -8.62 -4.42
C ASN A 4 1.75 -9.82 -4.89
N TYR A 5 1.72 -10.09 -6.20
CA TYR A 5 2.49 -11.16 -6.80
C TYR A 5 4.00 -10.88 -6.67
N ASN A 6 4.78 -11.92 -6.39
CA ASN A 6 6.21 -11.82 -6.03
C ASN A 6 6.50 -10.92 -4.81
N GLY A 7 5.53 -10.74 -3.91
CA GLY A 7 5.71 -9.92 -2.70
C GLY A 7 5.88 -8.42 -2.98
N ARG A 8 5.48 -7.94 -4.16
CA ARG A 8 5.49 -6.50 -4.45
C ARG A 8 4.34 -5.82 -3.73
N LEU A 9 4.68 -4.86 -2.87
CA LEU A 9 3.71 -4.00 -2.17
C LEU A 9 2.99 -3.09 -3.17
N ARG A 10 1.71 -2.84 -2.93
CA ARG A 10 0.97 -1.91 -3.79
C ARG A 10 1.47 -0.48 -3.65
N SER A 11 1.67 0.19 -4.78
CA SER A 11 2.02 1.61 -4.84
C SER A 11 0.93 2.50 -4.24
N SER A 12 1.31 3.72 -3.85
CA SER A 12 0.34 4.79 -3.56
C SER A 12 -0.44 5.17 -4.81
N GLU A 13 -1.66 5.65 -4.61
CA GLU A 13 -2.53 6.16 -5.68
C GLU A 13 -2.81 7.64 -5.43
N ILE A 14 -2.60 8.45 -6.47
CA ILE A 14 -2.82 9.90 -6.45
C ILE A 14 -3.91 10.23 -7.45
N PHE A 15 -4.79 11.14 -7.05
CA PHE A 15 -5.82 11.74 -7.88
C PHE A 15 -5.40 13.15 -8.30
N LEU A 16 -5.29 13.38 -9.61
CA LEU A 16 -5.09 14.70 -10.17
C LEU A 16 -6.44 15.42 -10.25
N GLN A 17 -6.54 16.58 -9.61
CA GLN A 17 -7.75 17.40 -9.56
C GLN A 17 -7.82 18.36 -10.76
N GLU A 18 -9.01 18.92 -11.02
CA GLU A 18 -9.24 19.85 -12.13
C GLU A 18 -8.43 21.15 -12.00
N ASP A 19 -8.12 21.56 -10.76
CA ASP A 19 -7.25 22.70 -10.45
C ASP A 19 -5.75 22.40 -10.60
N GLY A 20 -5.40 21.20 -11.05
CA GLY A 20 -4.03 20.74 -11.26
C GLY A 20 -3.33 20.24 -9.99
N THR A 21 -3.98 20.27 -8.83
CA THR A 21 -3.39 19.76 -7.59
C THR A 21 -3.47 18.23 -7.51
N ALA A 22 -2.50 17.62 -6.84
CA ALA A 22 -2.47 16.19 -6.59
C ALA A 22 -2.98 15.88 -5.18
N ARG A 23 -3.95 14.96 -5.08
CA ARG A 23 -4.51 14.47 -3.81
C ARG A 23 -4.27 12.98 -3.65
N MET A 24 -3.66 12.56 -2.55
CA MET A 24 -3.50 11.13 -2.26
C MET A 24 -4.85 10.50 -1.93
N ILE A 25 -5.16 9.38 -2.58
CA ILE A 25 -6.41 8.61 -2.34
C ILE A 25 -6.13 7.21 -1.78
N ARG A 26 -4.90 6.70 -1.95
CA ARG A 26 -4.41 5.51 -1.26
C ARG A 26 -2.93 5.66 -0.92
N ARG A 27 -2.56 5.36 0.33
CA ARG A 27 -1.15 5.24 0.71
C ARG A 27 -0.50 4.00 0.08
N ALA A 28 0.82 4.01 -0.02
CA ALA A 28 1.56 2.79 -0.35
C ALA A 28 1.39 1.76 0.78
N GLU A 29 1.36 0.48 0.40
CA GLU A 29 1.39 -0.62 1.38
C GLU A 29 2.78 -0.72 2.03
N THR A 30 2.77 -1.17 3.28
CA THR A 30 3.96 -1.52 4.08
C THR A 30 4.06 -3.04 4.19
N PRO A 31 5.22 -3.60 4.56
CA PRO A 31 5.33 -5.03 4.86
C PRO A 31 4.29 -5.51 5.86
N GLU A 32 4.01 -4.72 6.90
CA GLU A 32 3.02 -5.02 7.94
C GLU A 32 1.63 -5.23 7.34
N ASP A 33 1.23 -4.40 6.36
CA ASP A 33 -0.05 -4.57 5.66
C ASP A 33 -0.09 -5.87 4.85
N TYR A 34 1.01 -6.21 4.19
CA TYR A 34 1.12 -7.41 3.36
C TYR A 34 0.98 -8.69 4.18
N PHE A 35 1.45 -8.66 5.43
CA PHE A 35 1.44 -9.80 6.34
C PHE A 35 0.35 -9.72 7.42
N ALA A 36 -0.59 -8.76 7.33
CA ALA A 36 -1.59 -8.47 8.36
C ALA A 36 -2.50 -9.65 8.74
N THR A 37 -2.56 -10.70 7.92
CA THR A 37 -3.36 -11.91 8.17
C THR A 37 -2.54 -13.12 8.63
N ILE A 38 -1.21 -12.98 8.74
CA ILE A 38 -0.33 -14.03 9.27
C ILE A 38 -0.25 -13.89 10.79
N TYR A 39 -0.61 -14.95 11.50
CA TYR A 39 -0.51 -15.00 12.96
C TYR A 39 0.90 -15.42 13.42
N GLY A 40 1.36 -14.84 14.53
CA GLY A 40 2.66 -15.18 15.14
C GLY A 40 3.88 -14.56 14.44
N PHE A 41 3.66 -13.59 13.55
CA PHE A 41 4.71 -12.80 12.92
C PHE A 41 4.67 -11.37 13.47
N GLU A 42 5.71 -11.00 14.23
CA GLU A 42 5.89 -9.65 14.76
C GLU A 42 6.99 -8.94 13.96
N PHE A 43 6.75 -7.68 13.58
CA PHE A 43 7.72 -6.84 12.87
C PHE A 43 8.63 -6.06 13.82
N ASP A 44 8.44 -6.24 15.12
CA ASP A 44 9.32 -5.71 16.14
C ASP A 44 10.65 -6.48 16.17
N ARG A 45 11.70 -5.76 16.52
CA ARG A 45 13.08 -6.25 16.59
C ARG A 45 13.42 -6.70 18.00
#